data_AF-A0A0L0F7I5-F1
#
_entry.id   AF-A0A0L0F7I5-F1
#
_cell.length_a   1.000
_cell.length_b   1.000
_cell.length_c   1.000
_cell.angle_alpha   90.00
_cell.angle_beta   90.00
_cell.angle_gamma   90.00
#
_symmetry.space_group_name_H-M   'P 1'
#
loop_
_entity.id
_entity.type
_entity.pdbx_description
1 polymer ?
#
loop_
_entity_poly.entity_id
_entity_poly.type
_entity_poly.pdbx_seq_one_letter_code
_entity_poly.pdbx_strand_id
1 'polypeptide(L)'
;MLHMLRARGADLYAEDEDGGNVLLWTADRGHTKVVTYLVDVVGMDINMVDSAGMTSLHWAVYKNRIDTVRKLLHIKGISLSLKDSDGYTPEMYAKQRGHSLVLKCLHMHQQGLGEPIVSLRMAEITRQSPAYLYPMLCLPTMLWISWYTASLPAAFILNTLVMSLLMALSTPRLYSYVMKKGAD
;
A
#
# COMPACT_ATOMS: atom_id res chain seq x y z
N MET A 1 3.34 32.98 1.73
CA MET A 1 2.14 33.63 1.15
C MET A 1 0.89 33.38 1.99
N LEU A 2 0.50 32.13 2.26
CA LEU A 2 -0.69 31.81 3.07
C LEU A 2 -0.68 32.39 4.49
N HIS A 3 0.47 32.38 5.16
CA HIS A 3 0.63 33.06 6.46
C HIS A 3 0.32 34.56 6.39
N MET A 4 0.70 35.22 5.29
CA MET A 4 0.39 36.65 5.10
C MET A 4 -1.09 36.88 4.75
N LEU A 5 -1.72 35.98 3.99
CA LEU A 5 -3.15 36.07 3.68
C LEU A 5 -4.00 35.95 4.95
N ARG A 6 -3.69 34.99 5.81
CA ARG A 6 -4.35 34.85 7.12
C ARG A 6 -4.11 36.06 8.03
N ALA A 7 -2.88 36.59 8.05
CA ALA A 7 -2.55 37.79 8.82
C ALA A 7 -3.26 39.06 8.30
N ARG A 8 -3.67 39.06 7.02
CA ARG A 8 -4.49 40.13 6.42
C ARG A 8 -6.00 39.90 6.55
N GLY A 9 -6.43 38.88 7.28
CA GLY A 9 -7.85 38.57 7.47
C GLY A 9 -8.53 37.99 6.23
N ALA A 10 -7.78 37.38 5.31
CA ALA A 10 -8.37 36.67 4.19
C ALA A 10 -9.19 35.48 4.70
N ASP A 11 -10.46 35.44 4.33
CA ASP A 11 -11.33 34.29 4.61
C ASP A 11 -10.90 33.12 3.73
N LEU A 12 -10.44 32.05 4.37
CA LEU A 12 -10.00 30.82 3.70
C LEU A 12 -11.17 29.86 3.45
N TYR A 13 -12.33 30.12 4.03
CA TYR A 13 -13.55 29.33 3.82
C TYR A 13 -14.43 29.91 2.71
N ALA A 14 -14.06 31.07 2.16
CA ALA A 14 -14.78 31.66 1.06
C ALA A 14 -14.78 30.72 -0.16
N GLU A 15 -15.98 30.58 -0.73
CA GLU A 15 -16.22 29.86 -1.98
C GLU A 15 -16.24 30.88 -3.13
N ASP A 16 -15.74 30.47 -4.29
CA ASP A 16 -15.90 31.25 -5.52
C ASP A 16 -17.27 30.98 -6.18
N GLU A 17 -17.51 31.61 -7.34
CA GLU A 17 -18.76 31.46 -8.10
C GLU A 17 -19.02 30.02 -8.55
N ASP A 18 -17.99 29.19 -8.65
CA ASP A 18 -18.08 27.77 -8.98
C ASP A 18 -18.21 26.89 -7.72
N GLY A 19 -18.38 27.47 -6.53
CA GLY A 19 -18.38 26.76 -5.24
C GLY A 19 -16.98 26.24 -4.85
N GLY A 20 -15.95 26.64 -5.57
CA GLY A 20 -14.57 26.23 -5.36
C GLY A 20 -13.97 26.90 -4.13
N ASN A 21 -13.45 26.08 -3.22
CA ASN A 21 -12.73 26.55 -2.04
C ASN A 21 -11.20 26.49 -2.26
N VAL A 22 -10.42 27.24 -1.48
CA VAL A 22 -8.95 27.26 -1.49
C VAL A 22 -8.36 25.84 -1.42
N LEU A 23 -8.99 24.94 -0.66
CA LEU A 23 -8.54 23.54 -0.56
C LEU A 23 -8.71 22.76 -1.88
N LEU A 24 -9.77 23.03 -2.66
CA LEU A 24 -9.99 22.38 -3.95
C LEU A 24 -8.95 22.85 -4.97
N TRP A 25 -8.77 24.17 -5.09
CA TRP A 25 -7.82 24.76 -6.03
C TRP A 25 -6.36 24.37 -5.74
N THR A 26 -6.02 24.19 -4.47
CA THR A 26 -4.66 23.76 -4.09
C THR A 26 -4.42 22.28 -4.42
N ALA A 27 -5.46 21.44 -4.36
CA ALA A 27 -5.38 20.05 -4.81
C ALA A 27 -5.30 19.93 -6.35
N ASP A 28 -6.09 20.74 -7.08
CA ASP A 28 -6.03 20.86 -8.54
C ASP A 28 -4.62 21.24 -9.04
N ARG A 29 -4.02 22.24 -8.39
CA ARG A 29 -2.67 22.75 -8.75
C ARG A 29 -1.52 21.91 -8.21
N GLY A 30 -1.77 20.89 -7.39
CA GLY A 30 -0.70 20.03 -6.87
C GLY A 30 0.05 20.60 -5.66
N HIS A 31 -0.49 21.62 -4.98
CA HIS A 31 0.20 22.34 -3.89
C HIS A 31 0.13 21.58 -2.55
N THR A 32 0.80 20.44 -2.48
CA THR A 32 0.78 19.52 -1.32
C THR A 32 1.05 20.18 0.04
N LYS A 33 2.02 21.09 0.12
CA LYS A 33 2.36 21.81 1.37
C LYS A 33 1.24 22.74 1.86
N VAL A 34 0.46 23.26 0.92
CA VAL A 34 -0.68 24.11 1.22
C VAL A 34 -1.83 23.28 1.74
N VAL A 35 -2.11 22.14 1.09
CA VAL A 35 -3.15 21.20 1.52
C VAL A 35 -2.93 20.77 2.98
N THR A 36 -1.71 20.38 3.35
CA THR A 36 -1.39 20.00 4.74
C THR A 36 -1.57 21.17 5.70
N TYR A 37 -1.16 22.38 5.31
CA TYR A 37 -1.35 23.56 6.16
C TYR A 37 -2.84 23.89 6.39
N LEU A 38 -3.66 23.81 5.35
CA LEU A 38 -5.10 24.10 5.45
C LEU A 38 -5.82 23.08 6.33
N VAL A 39 -5.48 21.80 6.21
CA VAL A 39 -6.10 20.76 7.05
C VAL A 39 -5.58 20.81 8.48
N ASP A 40 -4.25 20.85 8.68
CA ASP A 40 -3.66 20.73 10.02
C ASP A 40 -3.74 22.01 10.85
N VAL A 41 -3.62 23.18 10.21
CA VAL A 41 -3.50 24.49 10.90
C VAL A 41 -4.78 25.32 10.84
N VAL A 42 -5.55 25.20 9.74
CA VAL A 42 -6.83 25.90 9.59
C VAL A 42 -7.98 25.00 10.05
N GLY A 43 -7.84 23.68 9.96
CA GLY A 43 -8.91 22.74 10.34
C GLY A 43 -10.04 22.71 9.31
N MET A 44 -9.71 22.95 8.03
CA MET A 44 -10.69 22.86 6.95
C MET A 44 -11.12 21.40 6.74
N ASP A 45 -12.41 21.19 6.48
CA ASP A 45 -12.90 19.86 6.13
C ASP A 45 -12.34 19.45 4.77
N ILE A 46 -11.76 18.25 4.71
CA ILE A 46 -11.18 17.71 3.48
C ILE A 46 -12.23 17.22 2.49
N ASN A 47 -13.45 16.97 2.96
CA ASN A 47 -14.56 16.46 2.16
C ASN A 47 -15.44 17.57 1.56
N MET A 48 -15.00 18.83 1.60
CA MET A 48 -15.69 19.92 0.92
C MET A 48 -15.77 19.64 -0.59
N VAL A 49 -16.88 20.06 -1.18
CA VAL A 49 -17.24 19.86 -2.58
C VAL A 49 -17.44 21.20 -3.27
N ASP A 50 -17.19 21.26 -4.57
CA ASP A 50 -17.59 22.40 -5.41
C ASP A 50 -19.05 22.27 -5.90
N SER A 51 -19.48 23.22 -6.74
CA SER A 51 -20.78 23.19 -7.41
C SER A 51 -21.04 21.93 -8.25
N ALA A 52 -19.98 21.25 -8.72
CA ALA A 52 -20.06 19.99 -9.43
C ALA A 52 -20.08 18.77 -8.50
N GLY A 53 -20.07 18.97 -7.18
CA GLY A 53 -19.99 17.90 -6.20
C GLY A 53 -18.60 17.25 -6.11
N MET A 54 -17.58 17.82 -6.74
CA MET A 54 -16.23 17.28 -6.75
C MET A 54 -15.46 17.70 -5.50
N THR A 55 -14.84 16.73 -4.84
CA THR A 55 -13.93 16.98 -3.72
C THR A 55 -12.51 17.30 -4.19
N SER A 56 -11.67 17.81 -3.28
CA SER A 56 -10.22 17.97 -3.53
C SER A 56 -9.55 16.70 -4.08
N LEU A 57 -10.03 15.51 -3.68
CA LEU A 57 -9.51 14.25 -4.18
C LEU A 57 -9.92 13.98 -5.64
N HIS A 58 -11.16 14.31 -6.03
CA HIS A 58 -11.61 14.21 -7.42
C HIS A 58 -10.70 15.04 -8.34
N TRP A 59 -10.44 16.29 -7.99
CA TRP A 59 -9.55 17.18 -8.73
C TRP A 59 -8.11 16.66 -8.81
N ALA A 60 -7.56 16.20 -7.69
CA ALA A 60 -6.21 15.64 -7.66
C ALA A 60 -6.07 14.40 -8.58
N VAL A 61 -7.08 13.53 -8.60
CA VAL A 61 -7.11 12.35 -9.48
C VAL A 61 -7.32 12.75 -10.94
N TYR A 62 -8.24 13.67 -11.20
CA TYR A 62 -8.56 14.18 -12.54
C TYR A 62 -7.33 14.79 -13.23
N LYS A 63 -6.50 15.52 -12.47
CA LYS A 63 -5.24 16.13 -12.91
C LYS A 63 -4.01 15.23 -12.80
N ASN A 64 -4.17 13.96 -12.43
CA ASN A 64 -3.08 12.98 -12.26
C ASN A 64 -1.98 13.43 -11.28
N ARG A 65 -2.36 14.08 -10.18
CA ARG A 65 -1.42 14.61 -9.18
C ARG A 65 -1.14 13.56 -8.11
N ILE A 66 -0.27 12.60 -8.42
CA ILE A 66 0.02 11.44 -7.55
C ILE A 66 0.47 11.88 -6.14
N ASP A 67 1.29 12.93 -6.04
CA ASP A 67 1.80 13.40 -4.75
C ASP A 67 0.72 14.04 -3.88
N THR A 68 -0.23 14.79 -4.45
CA THR A 68 -1.37 15.31 -3.70
C THR A 68 -2.34 14.21 -3.34
N VAL A 69 -2.64 13.28 -4.25
CA VAL A 69 -3.45 12.09 -3.93
C VAL A 69 -2.84 11.36 -2.74
N ARG A 70 -1.53 11.09 -2.76
CA ARG A 70 -0.84 10.44 -1.64
C ARG A 70 -1.00 11.22 -0.35
N LYS A 71 -0.76 12.54 -0.35
CA LYS A 71 -0.94 13.38 0.86
C LYS A 71 -2.38 13.36 1.36
N LEU A 72 -3.36 13.57 0.48
CA LEU A 72 -4.79 13.58 0.81
C LEU A 72 -5.22 12.24 1.43
N LEU A 73 -4.69 11.12 0.94
CA LEU A 73 -4.97 9.79 1.50
C LEU A 73 -4.42 9.63 2.92
N HIS A 74 -3.30 10.27 3.28
CA HIS A 74 -2.75 10.20 4.64
C HIS A 74 -3.53 11.06 5.65
N ILE A 75 -4.46 11.90 5.19
CA ILE A 75 -5.26 12.75 6.05
C ILE A 75 -6.43 11.95 6.63
N LYS A 76 -6.58 11.99 7.95
CA LYS A 76 -7.66 11.30 8.65
C LYS A 76 -9.03 11.86 8.23
N GLY A 77 -9.98 10.97 7.95
CA GLY A 77 -11.35 11.33 7.59
C GLY A 77 -11.60 11.60 6.10
N ILE A 78 -10.61 11.35 5.24
CA ILE A 78 -10.81 11.42 3.78
C ILE A 78 -11.82 10.37 3.31
N SER A 79 -12.86 10.82 2.60
CA SER A 79 -13.89 9.93 2.06
C SER A 79 -13.63 9.60 0.59
N LEU A 80 -13.29 8.33 0.32
CA LEU A 80 -12.98 7.82 -1.03
C LEU A 80 -14.23 7.43 -1.84
N SER A 81 -15.35 7.24 -1.16
CA SER A 81 -16.62 6.79 -1.71
C SER A 81 -17.55 7.94 -2.12
N LEU A 82 -17.15 9.19 -1.89
CA LEU A 82 -17.93 10.35 -2.31
C LEU A 82 -18.06 10.35 -3.83
N LYS A 83 -19.28 10.62 -4.28
CA LYS A 83 -19.63 10.76 -5.68
C LYS A 83 -19.80 12.23 -5.99
N ASP A 84 -19.38 12.63 -7.18
CA ASP A 84 -19.73 13.93 -7.73
C ASP A 84 -21.19 13.99 -8.18
N SER A 85 -21.61 15.15 -8.71
CA SER A 85 -22.96 15.37 -9.23
C SER A 85 -23.34 14.42 -10.38
N ASP A 86 -22.35 13.95 -11.13
CA ASP A 86 -22.50 12.98 -12.23
C ASP A 86 -22.48 11.52 -11.74
N GLY A 87 -22.29 11.29 -10.43
CA GLY A 87 -22.28 9.97 -9.81
C GLY A 87 -20.94 9.23 -9.91
N TYR A 88 -19.88 9.88 -10.38
CA TYR A 88 -18.53 9.33 -10.48
C TYR A 88 -17.79 9.44 -9.15
N THR A 89 -17.04 8.38 -8.83
CA THR A 89 -16.10 8.38 -7.71
C THR A 89 -14.69 8.73 -8.20
N PRO A 90 -13.75 9.12 -7.31
CA PRO A 90 -12.37 9.41 -7.70
C PRO A 90 -11.72 8.19 -8.39
N GLU A 91 -12.05 6.98 -7.96
CA GLU A 91 -11.55 5.75 -8.60
C GLU A 91 -12.07 5.59 -10.03
N MET A 92 -13.33 5.93 -10.31
CA MET A 92 -13.89 5.88 -11.65
C MET A 92 -13.19 6.88 -12.58
N TYR A 93 -12.88 8.09 -12.10
CA TYR A 93 -12.07 9.05 -12.86
C TYR A 93 -10.67 8.51 -13.19
N ALA A 94 -10.01 7.86 -12.22
CA ALA A 94 -8.71 7.25 -12.47
C ALA A 94 -8.78 6.16 -13.55
N LYS A 95 -9.84 5.34 -13.56
CA LYS A 95 -10.08 4.29 -14.57
C LYS A 95 -10.34 4.90 -15.95
N GLN A 96 -11.26 5.85 -16.03
CA GLN A 96 -11.67 6.47 -17.29
C GLN A 96 -10.51 7.17 -17.99
N ARG A 97 -9.60 7.80 -17.21
CA ARG A 97 -8.42 8.49 -17.75
C ARG A 97 -7.18 7.61 -17.90
N GLY A 98 -7.24 6.35 -17.45
CA GLY A 98 -6.10 5.43 -17.50
C GLY A 98 -4.96 5.78 -16.54
N HIS A 99 -5.23 6.49 -15.45
CA HIS A 99 -4.23 6.88 -14.43
C HIS A 99 -3.86 5.70 -13.53
N SER A 100 -3.14 4.73 -14.08
CA SER A 100 -2.79 3.46 -13.43
C SER A 100 -2.03 3.62 -12.10
N LEU A 101 -1.15 4.63 -11.99
CA LEU A 101 -0.41 4.91 -10.76
C LEU A 101 -1.31 5.45 -9.64
N VAL A 102 -2.23 6.35 -9.98
CA VAL A 102 -3.21 6.90 -9.03
C VAL A 102 -4.15 5.80 -8.54
N LEU A 103 -4.62 4.95 -9.46
CA LEU A 103 -5.48 3.81 -9.13
C LEU A 103 -4.78 2.83 -8.18
N LYS A 104 -3.49 2.52 -8.44
CA LYS A 104 -2.68 1.73 -7.52
C LYS A 104 -2.58 2.38 -6.14
N CYS A 105 -2.37 3.69 -6.05
CA CYS A 105 -2.30 4.41 -4.77
C CYS A 105 -3.63 4.35 -4.01
N LEU A 106 -4.76 4.55 -4.70
CA LEU A 106 -6.10 4.47 -4.10
C LEU A 106 -6.40 3.05 -3.58
N HIS A 107 -6.10 2.02 -4.38
CA HIS A 107 -6.28 0.62 -3.97
C HIS A 107 -5.38 0.23 -2.80
N MET A 108 -4.12 0.67 -2.80
CA MET A 108 -3.20 0.42 -1.68
C MET A 108 -3.75 1.02 -0.39
N HIS A 109 -4.31 2.23 -0.45
CA HIS A 109 -4.91 2.87 0.71
C HIS A 109 -6.22 2.19 1.16
N GLN A 110 -7.11 1.82 0.24
CA GLN A 110 -8.36 1.10 0.56
C GLN A 110 -8.11 -0.26 1.23
N GLN A 111 -7.05 -0.96 0.83
CA GLN A 111 -6.67 -2.25 1.43
C GLN A 111 -5.96 -2.10 2.79
N GLY A 112 -5.88 -0.89 3.34
CA GLY A 112 -5.19 -0.62 4.60
C GLY A 112 -3.68 -0.84 4.51
N LEU A 113 -3.12 -0.84 3.29
CA LEU A 113 -1.71 -1.18 3.06
C LEU A 113 -0.76 0.01 3.31
N GLY A 114 -1.08 0.87 4.29
CA GLY A 114 -0.36 2.10 4.61
C GLY A 114 0.85 1.94 5.53
N GLU A 115 1.01 0.78 6.16
CA GLU A 115 2.27 0.36 6.80
C GLU A 115 3.23 -0.22 5.74
N PRO A 116 4.54 -0.43 6.00
CA PRO A 116 5.51 -0.92 5.01
C PRO A 116 5.21 -2.38 4.61
N ILE A 117 4.17 -2.56 3.80
CA ILE A 117 3.58 -3.84 3.41
C ILE A 117 4.24 -4.40 2.15
N VAL A 118 5.37 -3.81 1.76
CA VAL A 118 6.39 -4.60 1.05
C VAL A 118 6.80 -5.79 1.92
N SER A 119 6.82 -5.68 3.25
CA SER A 119 7.10 -6.81 4.15
C SER A 119 6.00 -7.88 4.12
N LEU A 120 4.74 -7.51 4.36
CA LEU A 120 3.65 -8.49 4.46
C LEU A 120 3.19 -9.02 3.11
N ARG A 121 3.26 -8.24 2.02
CA ARG A 121 2.94 -8.74 0.69
C ARG A 121 4.07 -9.56 0.09
N MET A 122 5.34 -9.25 0.39
CA MET A 122 6.42 -10.20 0.10
C MET A 122 6.25 -11.48 0.94
N ALA A 123 5.78 -11.38 2.19
CA ALA A 123 5.48 -12.54 3.03
C ALA A 123 4.27 -13.37 2.53
N GLU A 124 3.25 -12.74 1.96
CA GLU A 124 2.09 -13.43 1.38
C GLU A 124 2.45 -14.06 0.02
N ILE A 125 3.30 -13.38 -0.78
CA ILE A 125 3.85 -13.92 -2.03
C ILE A 125 4.76 -15.12 -1.75
N THR A 126 5.57 -15.10 -0.67
CA THR A 126 6.36 -16.28 -0.25
C THR A 126 5.48 -17.40 0.32
N ARG A 127 4.28 -17.09 0.83
CA ARG A 127 3.30 -18.09 1.30
C ARG A 127 2.51 -18.76 0.17
N GLN A 128 2.13 -18.00 -0.86
CA GLN A 128 1.35 -18.49 -2.01
C GLN A 128 2.22 -19.10 -3.12
N SER A 129 3.52 -18.80 -3.16
CA SER A 129 4.47 -19.37 -4.11
C SER A 129 5.75 -19.87 -3.40
N PRO A 130 5.76 -21.10 -2.85
CA PRO A 130 6.95 -21.67 -2.22
C PRO A 130 8.12 -21.89 -3.20
N ALA A 131 7.91 -21.69 -4.51
CA ALA A 131 8.93 -21.87 -5.55
C ALA A 131 10.14 -20.92 -5.40
N TYR A 132 9.97 -19.77 -4.73
CA TYR A 132 11.07 -18.81 -4.53
C TYR A 132 11.77 -18.94 -3.17
N LEU A 133 11.31 -19.82 -2.27
CA LEU A 133 11.96 -20.05 -0.97
C LEU A 133 13.18 -21.00 -1.05
N TYR A 134 13.31 -21.75 -2.16
CA TYR A 134 14.34 -22.80 -2.29
C TYR A 134 15.76 -22.33 -2.66
N PRO A 135 16.03 -21.11 -3.21
CA PRO A 135 17.40 -20.66 -3.37
C PRO A 135 17.94 -19.82 -2.19
N MET A 136 17.09 -19.13 -1.42
CA MET A 136 17.56 -18.20 -0.38
C MET A 136 17.74 -18.84 1.01
N LEU A 137 17.06 -19.96 1.33
CA LEU A 137 17.30 -20.69 2.59
C LEU A 137 18.35 -21.81 2.51
N CYS A 138 18.81 -22.18 1.30
CA CYS A 138 19.82 -23.24 1.14
C CYS A 138 21.28 -22.76 1.22
N LEU A 139 21.55 -21.46 1.04
CA LEU A 139 22.93 -20.98 0.92
C LEU A 139 23.62 -20.54 2.23
N PRO A 140 22.93 -20.23 3.35
CA PRO A 140 23.63 -20.07 4.63
C PRO A 140 23.75 -21.37 5.43
N THR A 141 22.85 -22.34 5.27
CA THR A 141 22.83 -23.56 6.11
C THR A 141 23.90 -24.58 5.71
N MET A 142 24.30 -24.65 4.43
CA MET A 142 25.34 -25.60 4.00
C MET A 142 26.77 -25.18 4.39
N LEU A 143 27.06 -23.89 4.52
CA LEU A 143 28.37 -23.43 5.00
C LEU A 143 28.45 -23.34 6.53
N TRP A 144 27.31 -23.14 7.22
CA TRP A 144 27.30 -23.08 8.67
C TRP A 144 27.47 -24.46 9.32
N ILE A 145 26.91 -25.52 8.73
CA ILE A 145 27.03 -26.89 9.26
C ILE A 145 28.47 -27.41 9.17
N SER A 146 29.22 -27.04 8.12
CA SER A 146 30.61 -27.50 7.91
C SER A 146 31.58 -27.01 9.00
N TRP A 147 31.37 -25.79 9.52
CA TRP A 147 32.20 -25.29 10.63
C TRP A 147 31.75 -25.83 12.00
N TYR A 148 30.45 -26.10 12.17
CA TYR A 148 29.88 -26.53 13.45
C TYR A 148 30.03 -28.03 13.75
N THR A 149 30.17 -28.89 12.73
CA THR A 149 30.34 -30.35 12.94
C THR A 149 31.75 -30.76 13.36
N ALA A 150 32.72 -29.84 13.40
CA ALA A 150 34.09 -30.12 13.80
C ALA A 150 34.33 -30.09 15.33
N SER A 151 33.31 -29.74 16.15
CA SER A 151 33.51 -29.50 17.60
C SER A 151 32.45 -30.09 18.54
N LEU A 152 31.62 -31.05 18.10
CA LEU A 152 30.56 -31.63 18.94
C LEU A 152 30.76 -33.12 19.23
N PRO A 153 30.46 -33.61 20.45
CA PRO A 153 30.55 -35.02 20.81
C PRO A 153 29.48 -35.87 20.09
N ALA A 154 29.79 -37.15 19.88
CA ALA A 154 29.08 -38.09 18.99
C ALA A 154 27.54 -38.17 19.16
N ALA A 155 27.00 -37.84 20.33
CA ALA A 155 25.56 -37.82 20.59
C ALA A 155 24.79 -36.78 19.74
N PHE A 156 25.44 -35.70 19.30
CA PHE A 156 24.79 -34.67 18.49
C PHE A 156 24.63 -35.07 17.00
N ILE A 157 25.50 -35.96 16.51
CA ILE A 157 25.51 -36.43 15.11
C ILE A 157 24.28 -37.29 14.82
N LEU A 158 23.84 -38.09 15.80
CA LEU A 158 22.63 -38.90 15.64
C LEU A 158 21.39 -38.01 15.47
N ASN A 159 21.31 -36.91 16.23
CA ASN A 159 20.16 -36.01 16.17
C ASN A 159 20.11 -35.22 14.85
N THR A 160 21.27 -34.81 14.32
CA THR A 160 21.34 -34.13 13.01
C THR A 160 21.05 -35.08 11.84
N LEU A 161 21.47 -36.35 11.92
CA LEU A 161 21.11 -37.38 10.94
C LEU A 161 19.60 -37.68 10.99
N VAL A 162 19.00 -37.79 12.18
CA VAL A 162 17.55 -38.01 12.33
C VAL A 162 16.75 -36.84 11.74
N MET A 163 17.17 -35.59 11.99
CA MET A 163 16.51 -34.42 11.39
C MET A 163 16.70 -34.35 9.88
N SER A 164 17.87 -34.71 9.36
CA SER A 164 18.11 -34.80 7.92
C SER A 164 17.24 -35.88 7.27
N LEU A 165 17.02 -37.00 7.94
CA LEU A 165 16.14 -38.08 7.49
C LEU A 165 14.64 -37.67 7.52
N LEU A 166 14.21 -36.98 8.58
CA LEU A 166 12.86 -36.40 8.70
C LEU A 166 12.59 -35.36 7.62
N MET A 167 13.59 -34.53 7.30
CA MET A 167 13.50 -33.57 6.20
C MET A 167 13.49 -34.26 4.84
N ALA A 168 14.20 -35.39 4.67
CA ALA A 168 14.15 -36.18 3.45
C ALA A 168 12.78 -36.85 3.24
N LEU A 169 12.18 -37.40 4.30
CA LEU A 169 10.85 -38.03 4.27
C LEU A 169 9.70 -37.02 4.08
N SER A 170 9.88 -35.76 4.49
CA SER A 170 8.87 -34.70 4.33
C SER A 170 8.91 -33.99 2.97
N THR A 171 9.80 -34.38 2.05
CA THR A 171 9.77 -33.87 0.67
C THR A 171 8.65 -34.51 -0.17
N PRO A 172 8.02 -33.79 -1.11
CA PRO A 172 6.75 -34.20 -1.75
C PRO A 172 6.85 -35.41 -2.69
N ARG A 173 8.04 -36.01 -2.87
CA ARG A 173 8.23 -37.14 -3.80
C ARG A 173 7.58 -38.43 -3.32
N LEU A 174 7.41 -38.64 -2.01
CA LEU A 174 6.65 -39.78 -1.49
C LEU A 174 5.13 -39.56 -1.58
N TYR A 175 4.67 -38.30 -1.56
CA TYR A 175 3.25 -37.98 -1.66
C TYR A 175 2.67 -38.38 -3.03
N SER A 176 3.42 -38.17 -4.12
CA SER A 176 2.99 -38.59 -5.46
C SER A 176 3.06 -40.11 -5.66
N TYR A 177 3.94 -40.82 -4.96
CA TYR A 177 4.07 -42.27 -5.05
C TYR A 177 3.00 -43.00 -4.23
N VAL A 178 2.63 -42.48 -3.05
CA VAL A 178 1.53 -43.02 -2.23
C VAL A 178 0.16 -42.75 -2.86
N MET A 179 -0.06 -41.55 -3.42
CA MET A 179 -1.33 -41.23 -4.09
C MET A 179 -1.52 -42.01 -5.42
N LYS A 180 -0.44 -42.46 -6.07
CA LYS A 180 -0.54 -43.32 -7.27
C LYS A 180 -0.80 -44.80 -6.99
N LYS A 181 -0.58 -45.27 -5.75
CA LYS A 181 -0.82 -46.68 -5.38
C LYS A 181 -2.14 -46.93 -4.65
N GLY A 182 -2.94 -45.90 -4.40
CA GLY A 182 -4.29 -46.02 -3.83
C GLY A 182 -5.43 -45.84 -4.84
N ALA A 183 -5.11 -45.86 -6.14
CA ALA A 183 -6.07 -45.64 -7.23
C ALA A 183 -6.15 -46.80 -8.23
N ASP A 184 -5.65 -47.99 -7.84
CA ASP A 184 -5.88 -49.28 -8.51
C ASP A 184 -6.46 -50.28 -7.50
#